data_AF-A0A1G9KG26-F1
#
_entry.id   AF-A0A1G9KG26-F1
#
_cell.length_a   1.000
_cell.length_b   1.000
_cell.length_c   1.000
_cell.angle_alpha   90.00
_cell.angle_beta   90.00
_cell.angle_gamma   90.00
#
_symmetry.space_group_name_H-M   'P 1'
#
loop_
_entity.id
_entity.type
_entity.pdbx_description
1 polymer ?
#
loop_
_entity_poly.entity_id
_entity_poly.type
_entity_poly.pdbx_seq_one_letter_code
_entity_poly.pdbx_strand_id
1 'polypeptide(L)'
;MYLPNRIVKILANINKSYIIYYTKGKISSVIIDSENIKIEACTDGYCINLKGSKVILNDLKSIEPLLHKVCTHNKNDENKSKLKIADSLVEIFSNNEKTFAVKYLKGNIVSIIMDEHKLAINKTSAGYLMKVNNKNIAVESFAAIKKLLLKMNIIKEKQKTKNNENKIYFEQLKLDI
;
A
#
# COMPACT_ATOMS: atom_id res chain seq x y z
N MET A 1 7.83 5.23 14.44
CA MET A 1 7.55 6.24 13.40
C MET A 1 7.10 5.53 12.12
N TYR A 2 6.45 6.24 11.19
CA TYR A 2 5.96 5.67 9.93
C TYR A 2 6.46 6.50 8.75
N LEU A 3 6.61 5.86 7.59
CA LEU A 3 6.93 6.55 6.35
C LEU A 3 5.72 7.34 5.84
N PRO A 4 5.92 8.54 5.28
CA PRO A 4 4.85 9.32 4.70
C PRO A 4 4.31 8.66 3.43
N ASN A 5 2.99 8.74 3.21
CA ASN A 5 2.33 8.20 2.01
C ASN A 5 2.90 8.71 0.68
N ARG A 6 3.55 9.89 0.70
CA ARG A 6 4.24 10.47 -0.47
C ARG A 6 5.34 9.55 -1.01
N ILE A 7 5.90 8.64 -0.20
CA ILE A 7 6.91 7.68 -0.66
C ILE A 7 6.38 6.77 -1.77
N VAL A 8 5.09 6.44 -1.76
CA VAL A 8 4.46 5.61 -2.82
C VAL A 8 4.56 6.30 -4.18
N LYS A 9 4.43 7.63 -4.23
CA LYS A 9 4.56 8.40 -5.48
C LYS A 9 5.99 8.35 -6.02
N ILE A 10 6.98 8.44 -5.13
CA ILE A 10 8.40 8.35 -5.48
C ILE A 10 8.69 6.94 -6.04
N LEU A 11 8.25 5.89 -5.34
CA LEU A 11 8.49 4.50 -5.73
C LEU A 11 7.80 4.11 -7.03
N ALA A 12 6.62 4.67 -7.30
CA ALA A 12 5.89 4.37 -8.53
C ALA A 12 6.55 4.95 -9.79
N ASN A 13 7.52 5.88 -9.65
CA ASN A 13 8.37 6.33 -10.76
C ASN A 13 9.58 5.42 -11.03
N ILE A 14 9.76 4.36 -10.24
CA ILE A 14 10.89 3.44 -10.34
C ILE A 14 10.50 2.22 -11.19
N ASN A 15 11.33 1.86 -12.17
CA ASN A 15 11.12 0.68 -13.03
C ASN A 15 11.61 -0.62 -12.37
N LYS A 16 11.31 -0.83 -11.08
CA LYS A 16 11.71 -2.02 -10.31
C LYS A 16 10.54 -2.51 -9.46
N SER A 17 10.56 -3.79 -9.05
CA SER A 17 9.61 -4.27 -8.07
C SER A 17 9.99 -3.80 -6.66
N TYR A 18 8.98 -3.52 -5.87
CA TYR A 18 9.14 -3.12 -4.48
C TYR A 18 7.98 -3.64 -3.65
N ILE A 19 8.23 -3.84 -2.36
CA ILE A 19 7.27 -4.30 -1.37
C ILE A 19 7.11 -3.19 -0.33
N ILE A 20 5.87 -2.78 -0.10
CA ILE A 20 5.51 -1.83 0.96
C ILE A 20 4.88 -2.62 2.10
N TYR A 21 5.45 -2.49 3.29
CA TYR A 21 4.88 -3.05 4.51
C TYR A 21 4.03 -2.01 5.21
N TYR A 22 2.87 -2.44 5.67
CA TYR A 22 1.91 -1.63 6.40
C TYR A 22 1.70 -2.24 7.78
N THR A 23 1.67 -1.39 8.80
CA THR A 23 1.33 -1.77 10.17
C THR A 23 0.32 -0.76 10.69
N LYS A 24 -0.85 -1.23 11.17
CA LYS A 24 -1.97 -0.38 11.59
C LYS A 24 -2.37 0.64 10.49
N GLY A 25 -2.42 0.19 9.24
CA GLY A 25 -2.78 1.03 8.09
C GLY A 25 -1.72 2.04 7.63
N LYS A 26 -0.57 2.12 8.29
CA LYS A 26 0.50 3.09 7.97
C LYS A 26 1.73 2.38 7.42
N ILE A 27 2.48 3.04 6.54
CA ILE A 27 3.67 2.46 5.91
C ILE A 27 4.78 2.33 6.96
N SER A 28 5.17 1.10 7.31
CA SER A 28 6.26 0.82 8.25
C SER A 28 7.62 0.77 7.55
N SER A 29 7.70 0.08 6.41
CA SER A 29 8.94 -0.08 5.66
C SER A 29 8.69 -0.32 4.17
N VAL A 30 9.73 -0.10 3.38
CA VAL A 30 9.75 -0.40 1.94
C VAL A 30 10.99 -1.23 1.63
N ILE A 31 10.84 -2.27 0.82
CA ILE A 31 11.94 -3.08 0.29
C ILE A 31 11.91 -2.99 -1.23
N ILE A 32 13.04 -2.66 -1.87
CA ILE A 32 13.18 -2.67 -3.33
C ILE A 32 13.96 -3.93 -3.71
N ASP A 33 13.26 -4.92 -4.27
CA ASP A 33 13.70 -6.32 -4.44
C ASP A 33 15.01 -6.43 -5.23
N SER A 34 15.24 -5.59 -6.23
CA SER A 34 16.38 -5.77 -7.15
C SER A 34 17.73 -5.35 -6.57
N GLU A 35 17.76 -4.66 -5.42
CA GLU A 35 18.96 -3.96 -4.94
C GLU A 35 19.22 -4.19 -3.43
N ASN A 36 18.41 -5.01 -2.75
CA ASN A 36 18.43 -5.14 -1.28
C ASN A 36 18.34 -3.77 -0.57
N ILE A 37 17.55 -2.85 -1.13
CA ILE A 37 17.35 -1.53 -0.52
C ILE A 37 16.19 -1.62 0.45
N LYS A 38 16.42 -1.23 1.70
CA LYS A 38 15.38 -1.15 2.72
C LYS A 38 15.24 0.30 3.19
N ILE A 39 14.02 0.83 3.18
CA ILE A 39 13.71 2.18 3.65
C ILE A 39 12.76 2.07 4.84
N GLU A 40 13.10 2.72 5.94
CA GLU A 40 12.33 2.71 7.18
C GLU A 40 12.35 4.09 7.84
N ALA A 41 11.31 4.41 8.61
CA ALA A 41 11.33 5.59 9.46
C ALA A 41 12.12 5.30 10.75
N CYS A 42 13.03 6.18 11.13
CA CYS A 42 13.84 6.09 12.34
C CYS A 42 13.82 7.42 13.11
N THR A 43 14.36 7.42 14.33
CA THR A 43 14.34 8.58 15.24
C THR A 43 14.92 9.84 14.59
N ASP A 44 15.96 9.67 13.78
CA ASP A 44 16.72 10.76 13.16
C ASP A 44 16.26 11.09 11.73
N GLY A 45 15.14 10.53 11.27
CA GLY A 45 14.58 10.77 9.94
C GLY A 45 14.25 9.48 9.18
N TYR A 46 14.77 9.34 7.96
CA TYR A 46 14.56 8.19 7.09
C TYR A 46 15.83 7.38 6.96
N CYS A 47 15.79 6.14 7.42
CA CYS A 47 16.90 5.21 7.36
C CYS A 47 16.81 4.39 6.07
N ILE A 48 17.86 4.45 5.26
CA ILE A 48 17.98 3.74 3.99
C ILE A 48 19.17 2.82 4.08
N ASN A 49 18.92 1.52 4.05
CA ASN A 49 19.96 0.52 3.92
C ASN A 49 20.19 0.27 2.43
N LEU A 50 21.36 0.63 1.92
CA LEU A 50 21.83 0.38 0.56
C LEU A 50 22.88 -0.74 0.60
N LYS A 51 22.50 -1.98 0.27
CA LYS A 51 23.44 -3.12 0.18
C LYS A 51 24.31 -3.31 1.44
N GLY A 52 23.78 -3.02 2.63
CA GLY A 52 24.48 -3.13 3.91
C GLY A 52 24.94 -1.80 4.51
N SER A 53 25.02 -0.74 3.70
CA SER A 53 25.39 0.60 4.17
C SER A 53 24.17 1.39 4.59
N LYS A 54 24.17 1.89 5.84
CA LYS A 54 23.06 2.71 6.38
C LYS A 54 23.30 4.19 6.08
N VAL A 55 22.35 4.81 5.39
CA VAL A 55 22.27 6.26 5.16
C VAL A 55 21.05 6.80 5.91
N ILE A 56 21.20 7.94 6.59
CA ILE A 56 20.10 8.64 7.24
C ILE A 56 19.84 9.93 6.46
N LEU A 57 18.59 10.13 6.04
CA LEU A 57 18.15 11.36 5.39
C LEU A 57 17.07 12.02 6.22
N ASN A 58 17.22 13.31 6.49
CA ASN A 58 16.27 14.06 7.31
C ASN A 58 15.04 14.50 6.51
N ASP A 59 15.11 14.42 5.18
CA ASP A 59 14.06 14.87 4.28
C ASP A 59 13.70 13.83 3.20
N LEU A 60 12.42 13.79 2.84
CA LEU A 60 11.92 12.87 1.81
C LEU A 60 12.37 13.30 0.40
N LYS A 61 12.70 14.58 0.19
CA LYS A 61 13.11 15.08 -1.14
C LYS A 61 14.45 14.50 -1.53
N SER A 62 15.37 14.28 -0.59
CA SER A 62 16.66 13.63 -0.83
C SER A 62 16.56 12.13 -1.13
N ILE A 63 15.44 11.47 -0.78
CA ILE A 63 15.20 10.06 -1.11
C ILE A 63 14.99 9.87 -2.61
N GLU A 64 14.23 10.76 -3.25
CA GLU A 64 13.88 10.68 -4.67
C GLU A 64 15.11 10.63 -5.61
N PRO A 65 16.09 11.57 -5.55
CA PRO A 65 17.28 11.52 -6.39
C PRO A 65 18.17 10.31 -6.06
N LEU A 66 18.22 9.88 -4.79
CA LEU A 66 18.97 8.68 -4.39
C LEU A 66 18.38 7.43 -5.03
N LEU A 67 17.06 7.24 -4.92
CA LEU A 67 16.36 6.13 -5.52
C LEU A 67 16.41 6.18 -7.06
N HIS A 68 16.30 7.36 -7.66
CA HIS A 68 16.52 7.50 -9.09
C HIS A 68 17.92 7.06 -9.49
N LYS A 69 18.98 7.52 -8.82
CA LYS A 69 20.37 7.16 -9.14
C LYS A 69 20.61 5.65 -9.03
N VAL A 70 20.09 5.01 -7.99
CA VAL A 70 20.29 3.57 -7.77
C VAL A 70 19.43 2.75 -8.73
N CYS A 71 18.22 3.19 -9.07
CA CYS A 71 17.30 2.41 -9.89
C CYS A 71 17.32 2.70 -11.40
N THR A 72 18.08 3.71 -11.88
CA THR A 72 18.17 4.10 -13.30
C THR A 72 19.20 3.33 -14.13
N HIS A 73 19.78 2.25 -13.62
CA HIS A 73 20.74 1.45 -14.41
C HIS A 73 20.17 0.77 -15.65
N ASN A 74 18.85 0.80 -15.89
CA ASN A 74 18.24 0.34 -17.13
C ASN A 74 17.56 1.50 -17.85
N LYS A 75 18.33 2.27 -18.63
CA LYS A 75 17.78 3.10 -19.72
C LYS A 75 17.25 2.15 -20.77
N ASN A 76 15.94 1.90 -20.76
CA ASN A 76 15.08 1.51 -21.89
C ASN A 76 13.75 1.06 -21.30
N ASP A 77 12.77 1.96 -21.24
CA ASP A 77 11.34 1.64 -21.25
C ASP A 77 10.55 2.96 -21.22
N GLU A 78 10.03 3.37 -22.38
CA GLU A 78 9.28 4.62 -22.57
C GLU A 78 7.85 4.61 -21.98
N ASN A 79 7.41 3.55 -21.31
CA ASN A 79 6.04 3.48 -20.80
C ASN A 79 5.95 3.94 -19.34
N LYS A 80 5.85 5.26 -19.14
CA LYS A 80 5.32 5.85 -17.90
C LYS A 80 3.84 5.46 -17.75
N SER A 81 3.56 4.30 -17.18
CA SER A 81 2.18 3.91 -16.87
C SER A 81 1.60 4.90 -15.85
N LYS A 82 0.45 5.51 -16.17
CA LYS A 82 -0.27 6.43 -15.27
C LYS A 82 -0.44 5.78 -13.89
N LEU A 83 0.14 6.43 -12.88
CA LEU A 83 0.03 6.09 -11.46
C LEU A 83 -1.45 5.86 -11.09
N LYS A 84 -1.84 4.63 -10.78
CA LYS A 84 -3.10 4.37 -10.05
C LYS A 84 -2.79 4.44 -8.55
N ILE A 85 -2.65 5.67 -8.04
CA ILE A 85 -2.28 5.97 -6.64
C ILE A 85 -3.28 5.36 -5.64
N ALA A 86 -4.55 5.23 -6.04
CA ALA A 86 -5.61 4.64 -5.27
C ALA A 86 -6.07 3.34 -5.94
N ASP A 87 -5.47 2.22 -5.54
CA ASP A 87 -5.95 0.90 -5.92
C ASP A 87 -6.90 0.42 -4.82
N SER A 88 -8.17 0.19 -5.19
CA SER A 88 -9.24 -0.21 -4.26
C SER A 88 -8.86 -1.44 -3.41
N LEU A 89 -7.93 -2.25 -3.90
CA LEU A 89 -7.42 -3.42 -3.20
C LEU A 89 -6.59 -3.08 -1.95
N VAL A 90 -5.83 -1.99 -1.93
CA VAL A 90 -5.09 -1.58 -0.71
C VAL A 90 -6.00 -0.83 0.24
N GLU A 91 -6.93 -0.05 -0.31
CA GLU A 91 -7.87 0.73 0.50
C GLU A 91 -8.72 -0.13 1.44
N ILE A 92 -9.06 -1.37 1.07
CA ILE A 92 -9.82 -2.26 1.97
C ILE A 92 -9.00 -2.72 3.18
N PHE A 93 -7.67 -2.65 3.12
CA PHE A 93 -6.76 -2.94 4.22
C PHE A 93 -6.28 -1.69 4.96
N SER A 94 -6.65 -0.47 4.50
CA SER A 94 -6.20 0.80 5.10
C SER A 94 -6.55 0.95 6.58
N ASN A 95 -7.66 0.36 7.02
CA ASN A 95 -8.09 0.37 8.42
C ASN A 95 -7.77 -0.95 9.13
N ASN A 96 -6.96 -1.82 8.53
CA ASN A 96 -6.58 -3.08 9.16
C ASN A 96 -5.57 -2.81 10.28
N GLU A 97 -5.87 -3.32 11.47
CA GLU A 97 -4.96 -3.27 12.61
C GLU A 97 -3.73 -4.16 12.39
N LYS A 98 -3.89 -5.19 11.54
CA LYS A 98 -2.89 -6.20 11.24
C LYS A 98 -1.84 -5.70 10.27
N THR A 99 -0.66 -6.31 10.34
CA THR A 99 0.43 -6.04 9.42
C THR A 99 0.20 -6.77 8.10
N PHE A 100 0.33 -6.07 6.99
CA PHE A 100 0.27 -6.66 5.65
C PHE A 100 1.32 -6.02 4.74
N ALA A 101 1.70 -6.73 3.69
CA ALA A 101 2.66 -6.30 2.70
C ALA A 101 1.99 -6.23 1.32
N VAL A 102 2.39 -5.25 0.51
CA VAL A 102 1.89 -5.08 -0.86
C VAL A 102 3.07 -5.07 -1.81
N LYS A 103 3.10 -6.01 -2.75
CA LYS A 103 4.10 -6.08 -3.80
C LYS A 103 3.63 -5.29 -5.01
N TYR A 104 4.50 -4.40 -5.48
CA TYR A 104 4.30 -3.60 -6.68
C TYR A 104 5.31 -4.00 -7.75
N LEU A 105 4.90 -3.86 -9.01
CA LEU A 105 5.75 -3.96 -10.20
C LEU A 105 5.36 -2.84 -11.16
N LYS A 106 6.33 -2.00 -11.54
CA LYS A 106 6.11 -0.82 -12.41
C LYS A 106 4.94 0.05 -11.91
N GLY A 107 4.87 0.28 -10.60
CA GLY A 107 3.81 1.07 -9.95
C GLY A 107 2.43 0.38 -9.84
N ASN A 108 2.27 -0.84 -10.36
CA ASN A 108 1.02 -1.60 -10.27
C ASN A 108 1.09 -2.66 -9.17
N ILE A 109 -0.01 -2.89 -8.47
CA ILE A 109 -0.10 -3.95 -7.46
C ILE A 109 -0.07 -5.32 -8.13
N VAL A 110 0.85 -6.17 -7.71
CA VAL A 110 0.94 -7.57 -8.13
C VAL A 110 0.33 -8.46 -7.07
N SER A 111 0.64 -8.21 -5.81
CA SER A 111 0.11 -9.03 -4.72
C SER A 111 -0.03 -8.30 -3.40
N ILE A 112 -0.89 -8.82 -2.55
CA ILE A 112 -0.99 -8.47 -1.13
C ILE A 112 -0.75 -9.73 -0.32
N ILE A 113 0.08 -9.65 0.71
CA ILE A 113 0.44 -10.75 1.59
C ILE A 113 0.16 -10.32 3.02
N MET A 114 -0.44 -11.20 3.80
CA MET A 114 -0.64 -11.03 5.23
C MET A 114 -0.22 -12.33 5.88
N ASP A 115 0.83 -12.26 6.70
CA ASP A 115 1.38 -13.45 7.37
C ASP A 115 0.35 -14.05 8.32
N GLU A 116 -0.35 -13.17 9.04
CA GLU A 116 -1.54 -13.55 9.79
C GLU A 116 -2.60 -14.08 8.83
N HIS A 117 -3.23 -15.21 9.17
CA HIS A 117 -4.16 -15.96 8.31
C HIS A 117 -3.57 -16.59 7.04
N LYS A 118 -2.23 -16.55 6.86
CA LYS A 118 -1.53 -17.09 5.69
C LYS A 118 -2.21 -16.66 4.39
N LEU A 119 -2.60 -15.38 4.33
CA LEU A 119 -3.35 -14.81 3.22
C LEU A 119 -2.38 -14.27 2.17
N ALA A 120 -2.60 -14.65 0.92
CA ALA A 120 -2.02 -13.97 -0.22
C ALA A 120 -3.10 -13.71 -1.28
N ILE A 121 -3.11 -12.52 -1.87
CA ILE A 121 -4.00 -12.15 -2.97
C ILE A 121 -3.09 -11.72 -4.11
N ASN A 122 -3.07 -12.50 -5.19
CA ASN A 122 -2.31 -12.19 -6.40
C ASN A 122 -3.26 -11.70 -7.48
N LYS A 123 -2.93 -10.57 -8.14
CA LYS A 123 -3.64 -10.16 -9.36
C LYS A 123 -3.21 -11.05 -10.52
N THR A 124 -4.19 -11.48 -11.31
CA THR A 124 -3.97 -12.26 -12.54
C THR A 124 -4.61 -11.53 -13.72
N SER A 125 -4.38 -12.02 -14.94
CA SER A 125 -5.02 -11.47 -16.15
C SER A 125 -6.55 -11.62 -16.14
N ALA A 126 -7.07 -12.64 -15.46
CA ALA A 126 -8.50 -12.98 -15.42
C ALA A 126 -9.21 -12.55 -14.12
N GLY A 127 -8.51 -11.89 -13.18
CA GLY A 127 -9.06 -11.51 -11.89
C GLY A 127 -8.02 -11.65 -10.79
N TYR A 128 -8.28 -12.55 -9.83
CA TYR A 128 -7.44 -12.71 -8.65
C TYR A 128 -7.31 -14.17 -8.23
N LEU A 129 -6.15 -14.51 -7.70
CA LEU A 129 -5.89 -15.78 -7.02
C LEU A 129 -5.66 -15.50 -5.54
N MET A 130 -6.59 -15.93 -4.71
CA MET A 130 -6.51 -15.79 -3.26
C MET A 130 -6.03 -17.11 -2.65
N LYS A 131 -4.98 -17.07 -1.84
CA LYS A 131 -4.50 -18.18 -1.02
C LYS A 131 -4.84 -17.89 0.44
N VAL A 132 -5.54 -18.79 1.11
CA VAL A 132 -5.86 -18.69 2.55
C VAL A 132 -5.55 -20.02 3.19
N ASN A 133 -4.76 -20.03 4.27
CA ASN A 133 -4.37 -21.27 4.96
C ASN A 133 -3.91 -22.37 3.99
N ASN A 134 -3.08 -22.00 3.01
CA ASN A 134 -2.54 -22.88 1.96
C ASN A 134 -3.55 -23.43 0.93
N LYS A 135 -4.82 -23.03 0.97
CA LYS A 135 -5.80 -23.35 -0.07
C LYS A 135 -5.91 -22.20 -1.07
N ASN A 136 -5.90 -22.54 -2.36
CA ASN A 136 -6.05 -21.57 -3.44
C ASN A 136 -7.53 -21.45 -3.84
N ILE A 137 -7.98 -20.22 -4.04
CA ILE A 137 -9.34 -19.85 -4.42
C ILE A 137 -9.21 -18.85 -5.57
N ALA A 138 -9.71 -19.21 -6.75
CA ALA A 138 -9.85 -18.27 -7.86
C ALA A 138 -11.04 -17.34 -7.58
N VAL A 139 -10.83 -16.03 -7.78
CA VAL A 139 -11.86 -15.01 -7.53
C VAL A 139 -11.90 -14.05 -8.72
N GLU A 140 -13.04 -13.97 -9.37
CA GLU A 140 -13.19 -13.23 -10.63
C GLU A 140 -13.33 -11.71 -10.45
N SER A 141 -13.73 -11.26 -9.25
CA SER A 141 -14.00 -9.84 -9.01
C SER A 141 -13.52 -9.33 -7.65
N PHE A 142 -13.19 -8.04 -7.61
CA PHE A 142 -12.85 -7.33 -6.37
C PHE A 142 -14.00 -7.36 -5.34
N ALA A 143 -15.26 -7.28 -5.80
CA ALA A 143 -16.42 -7.35 -4.92
C ALA A 143 -16.50 -8.71 -4.19
N ALA A 144 -16.20 -9.81 -4.90
CA ALA A 144 -16.15 -11.14 -4.30
C ALA A 144 -15.01 -11.27 -3.29
N ILE A 145 -13.82 -10.70 -3.56
CA ILE A 145 -12.72 -10.63 -2.59
C ILE A 145 -13.18 -9.94 -1.31
N LYS A 146 -13.74 -8.73 -1.43
CA LYS A 146 -14.20 -7.96 -0.28
C LYS A 146 -15.20 -8.76 0.56
N LYS A 147 -16.15 -9.43 -0.08
CA LYS A 147 -17.15 -10.29 0.60
C LYS A 147 -16.50 -11.47 1.33
N LEU A 148 -15.50 -12.12 0.72
CA LEU A 148 -14.76 -13.23 1.34
C LEU A 148 -13.94 -12.74 2.54
N LEU A 149 -13.21 -11.64 2.40
CA LEU A 149 -12.40 -11.09 3.49
C LEU A 149 -13.24 -10.64 4.69
N LEU A 150 -14.44 -10.09 4.45
CA LEU A 150 -15.41 -9.78 5.50
C LEU A 150 -15.89 -11.05 6.22
N LYS A 151 -16.28 -12.08 5.47
CA LYS A 151 -16.71 -13.38 6.04
C LYS A 151 -15.62 -14.05 6.88
N MET A 152 -14.36 -13.83 6.54
CA MET A 152 -13.20 -14.36 7.27
C MET A 152 -12.75 -13.48 8.44
N ASN A 153 -13.45 -12.37 8.73
CA ASN A 153 -13.06 -11.38 9.74
C ASN A 153 -11.62 -10.84 9.53
N ILE A 154 -11.16 -10.78 8.27
CA ILE A 154 -9.85 -10.23 7.91
C ILE A 154 -9.91 -8.72 7.78
N ILE A 155 -11.01 -8.20 7.23
CA ILE A 155 -11.31 -6.77 7.17
C ILE A 155 -12.62 -6.50 7.91
N LYS A 156 -12.77 -5.29 8.45
CA LYS A 156 -14.02 -4.82 9.06
C LYS A 156 -14.83 -4.05 8.03
N GLU A 157 -16.14 -4.13 8.13
CA GLU A 157 -17.02 -3.27 7.33
C GLU A 157 -16.77 -1.81 7.74
N LYS A 158 -16.52 -0.91 6.78
CA LYS A 158 -16.50 0.52 7.10
C LYS A 158 -17.92 0.86 7.54
N GLN A 159 -18.13 1.08 8.85
CA GLN A 159 -19.34 1.71 9.32
C GLN A 159 -19.44 3.03 8.55
N LYS A 160 -20.49 3.21 7.76
CA LYS A 160 -20.85 4.54 7.29
C LYS A 160 -21.14 5.32 8.55
N THR A 161 -20.24 6.20 8.98
CA THR A 161 -20.64 7.36 9.75
C THR A 161 -21.65 8.08 8.86
N LYS A 162 -22.94 7.78 9.05
CA LYS A 162 -23.97 8.77 8.77
C LYS A 162 -23.57 9.92 9.69
N ASN A 163 -22.98 10.97 9.14
CA ASN A 163 -22.92 12.27 9.82
C ASN A 163 -24.36 12.73 10.01
N ASN A 164 -25.07 12.15 10.97
CA ASN A 164 -26.36 12.65 11.44
C ASN A 164 -26.17 13.97 12.19
N GLU A 165 -24.95 14.28 12.66
CA GLU A 165 -24.64 15.56 13.29
C GLU A 165 -24.84 16.74 12.32
N ASN A 166 -24.37 16.63 11.07
CA ASN A 166 -24.60 17.69 10.07
C ASN A 166 -26.08 17.81 9.65
N LYS A 167 -26.91 16.78 9.85
CA LYS A 167 -28.34 16.85 9.57
C LYS A 167 -29.09 17.56 10.70
N ILE A 168 -28.67 17.35 11.95
CA ILE A 168 -29.24 18.02 13.14
C ILE A 168 -28.93 19.52 13.12
N TYR A 169 -27.69 19.93 12.77
CA TYR A 169 -27.34 21.35 12.66
C TYR A 169 -28.13 22.08 11.54
N PHE A 170 -28.43 21.41 10.43
CA PHE A 170 -29.20 22.00 9.33
C PHE A 170 -30.71 22.07 9.60
N GLU A 171 -31.27 21.16 10.40
CA GLU A 171 -32.69 21.21 10.81
C GLU A 171 -32.92 22.26 11.90
N GLN A 172 -31.97 22.46 12.83
CA GLN A 172 -32.04 23.54 13.82
C GLN A 172 -31.93 24.95 13.21
N LEU A 173 -31.20 25.11 12.10
CA LEU A 173 -31.11 26.39 11.38
C LEU A 173 -32.35 26.74 10.54
N LYS A 174 -33.31 25.82 10.39
CA LYS A 174 -34.52 26.01 9.58
C LYS A 174 -35.78 26.33 10.40
N LEU A 175 -35.66 26.54 11.70
CA LEU A 175 -36.80 26.78 12.60
C LEU A 175 -36.98 28.21 13.10
N ASP A 176 -36.25 29.20 12.57
CA ASP A 176 -36.67 30.60 12.67
C ASP A 176 -36.20 31.37 11.42
N ILE A 177 -37.14 31.57 10.48
CA ILE A 177 -37.39 32.74 9.60
C ILE A 177 -38.71 32.49 8.88
#